data_AF-A0A8T1CMH2-F1
#
_entry.id   AF-A0A8T1CMH2-F1
#
_cell.length_a   1.000
_cell.length_b   1.000
_cell.length_c   1.000
_cell.angle_alpha   90.00
_cell.angle_beta   90.00
_cell.angle_gamma   90.00
#
_symmetry.space_group_name_H-M   'P 1'
#
loop_
_entity.id
_entity.type
_entity.pdbx_description
1 polymer ?
#
loop_
_entity_poly.entity_id
_entity_poly.type
_entity_poly.pdbx_seq_one_letter_code
_entity_poly.pdbx_strand_id
1 'polypeptide(L)'
;MRKNKLYANLKKCIFGASEIPILGCLVGKNGVRPDPEKVRVISEWPTLSNVKELRQFLGLATYLCKYAENYAGKIRPLSQLL
;
A
#
# COMPACT_ATOMS: atom_id res chain seq x y z
N MET A 1 17.55 21.85 6.72
CA MET A 1 17.72 21.76 5.24
C MET A 1 18.83 22.67 4.73
N ARG A 2 18.75 24.00 4.92
CA ARG A 2 19.74 24.97 4.38
C ARG A 2 21.19 24.76 4.87
N LYS A 3 21.39 24.47 6.18
CA LYS A 3 22.72 24.18 6.76
C LYS A 3 23.41 22.96 6.11
N ASN A 4 22.63 21.99 5.67
CA ASN A 4 23.12 20.74 5.07
C ASN A 4 22.98 20.75 3.53
N LYS A 5 22.69 21.91 2.92
CA LYS A 5 22.48 22.06 1.46
C LYS A 5 21.44 21.08 0.88
N LEU A 6 20.40 20.75 1.65
CA LEU A 6 19.26 19.97 1.20
C LEU A 6 18.18 20.89 0.62
N TYR A 7 17.59 20.50 -0.51
CA TYR A 7 16.55 21.25 -1.20
C TYR A 7 15.29 20.40 -1.37
N ALA A 8 14.13 20.99 -1.12
CA ALA A 8 12.85 20.33 -1.33
C ALA A 8 12.45 20.38 -2.81
N ASN A 9 11.93 19.27 -3.33
CA ASN A 9 11.32 19.27 -4.65
C ASN A 9 9.90 19.86 -4.54
N LEU A 10 9.75 21.14 -4.90
CA LEU A 10 8.48 21.87 -4.81
C LEU A 10 7.34 21.17 -5.55
N LYS A 11 7.61 20.45 -6.66
CA LYS A 11 6.58 19.70 -7.40
C LYS A 11 5.99 18.53 -6.61
N LYS A 12 6.68 18.06 -5.56
CA LYS A 12 6.24 16.97 -4.68
C LYS A 12 5.75 17.47 -3.32
N CYS A 13 5.81 18.77 -3.06
CA CYS A 13 5.38 19.34 -1.80
C CYS A 13 3.87 19.62 -1.82
N ILE A 14 3.18 19.21 -0.76
CA ILE A 14 1.76 19.49 -0.55
C ILE A 14 1.65 20.22 0.78
N PHE A 15 0.96 21.36 0.79
CA PHE A 15 0.82 22.22 1.97
C PHE A 15 -0.65 22.46 2.27
N GLY A 16 -1.03 22.48 3.56
CA GLY A 16 -2.38 22.84 4.01
C GLY A 16 -3.50 21.85 3.61
N ALA A 17 -3.17 20.66 3.11
CA ALA A 17 -4.16 19.66 2.73
C ALA A 17 -4.71 18.90 3.97
N SER A 18 -5.98 18.49 3.89
CA SER A 18 -6.62 17.70 4.96
C SER A 18 -6.14 16.24 5.01
N GLU A 19 -5.63 15.74 3.89
CA GLU A 19 -5.04 14.42 3.73
C GLU A 19 -3.86 14.52 2.74
N ILE A 20 -2.77 13.81 3.00
CA ILE A 20 -1.57 13.82 2.15
C ILE A 20 -1.06 12.39 1.88
N PRO A 21 -0.60 12.09 0.66
CA PRO A 21 0.09 10.84 0.35
C PRO A 21 1.52 10.86 0.90
N ILE A 22 1.86 9.86 1.70
CA ILE A 22 3.20 9.69 2.27
C ILE A 22 3.54 8.20 2.41
N LEU A 23 4.73 7.80 1.97
CA LEU A 23 5.21 6.39 2.06
C LEU A 23 4.19 5.34 1.54
N GLY A 24 3.45 5.71 0.49
CA GLY A 24 2.43 4.86 -0.12
C GLY A 24 1.23 4.59 0.79
N CYS A 25 0.89 5.51 1.69
CA CYS A 25 -0.37 5.56 2.43
C CYS A 25 -0.90 7.00 2.42
N LEU A 26 -2.18 7.17 2.74
CA LEU A 26 -2.80 8.48 2.93
C LEU A 26 -2.85 8.79 4.42
N VAL A 27 -2.38 9.98 4.80
CA VAL A 27 -2.36 10.43 6.19
C VAL A 27 -3.17 11.71 6.31
N GLY A 28 -4.16 11.70 7.19
CA GLY A 28 -5.02 12.84 7.44
C GLY A 28 -5.59 12.84 8.85
N LYS A 29 -6.64 13.63 9.07
CA LYS A 29 -7.30 13.75 10.38
C LYS A 29 -7.80 12.42 10.96
N ASN A 30 -8.21 11.50 10.09
CA ASN A 30 -8.77 10.20 10.47
C ASN A 30 -7.69 9.10 10.61
N GLY A 31 -6.42 9.50 10.72
CA GLY A 31 -5.29 8.58 10.84
C GLY A 31 -4.71 8.16 9.49
N VAL A 32 -4.13 6.96 9.47
CA VAL A 32 -3.42 6.41 8.31
C VAL A 32 -4.33 5.45 7.55
N ARG A 33 -4.55 5.71 6.26
CA ARG A 33 -5.38 4.90 5.37
C ARG A 33 -4.54 4.29 4.25
N PRO A 34 -4.93 3.12 3.72
CA PRO A 34 -4.30 2.58 2.54
C PRO A 34 -4.50 3.51 1.35
N ASP A 35 -3.51 3.50 0.44
CA ASP A 35 -3.59 4.19 -0.83
C ASP A 35 -4.70 3.53 -1.69
N PRO A 36 -5.76 4.27 -2.10
CA PRO A 36 -6.86 3.75 -2.88
C PRO A 36 -6.40 3.09 -4.18
N GLU A 37 -5.32 3.57 -4.79
CA GLU A 37 -4.80 3.03 -6.03
C GLU A 37 -4.21 1.63 -5.79
N LYS A 38 -3.48 1.44 -4.69
CA LYS A 38 -2.94 0.12 -4.31
C LYS A 38 -4.04 -0.85 -3.93
N VAL A 39 -5.07 -0.36 -3.23
CA VAL A 39 -6.26 -1.17 -2.91
C VAL A 39 -6.96 -1.61 -4.19
N ARG A 40 -7.13 -0.69 -5.16
CA ARG A 40 -7.74 -0.99 -6.46
C ARG A 40 -6.98 -2.08 -7.20
N VAL A 41 -5.65 -1.95 -7.31
CA VAL A 41 -4.80 -2.97 -7.97
C VAL A 41 -4.96 -4.36 -7.35
N ILE A 42 -5.04 -4.46 -6.02
CA ILE A 42 -5.23 -5.76 -5.34
C ILE A 42 -6.65 -6.28 -5.53
N SER A 43 -7.66 -5.39 -5.54
CA SER A 43 -9.06 -5.75 -5.70
C SER A 43 -9.42 -6.17 -7.12
N GLU A 44 -8.79 -5.56 -8.12
CA GLU A 44 -9.00 -5.82 -9.55
C GLU A 44 -7.99 -6.84 -10.09
N TRP A 45 -7.22 -7.49 -9.21
CA TRP A 45 -6.22 -8.46 -9.62
C TRP A 45 -6.89 -9.60 -10.39
N PRO A 46 -6.37 -9.98 -11.57
CA PRO A 46 -6.98 -11.04 -12.38
C PRO A 46 -6.95 -12.39 -11.65
N THR A 47 -7.85 -13.29 -12.03
CA THR A 47 -7.89 -14.65 -11.47
C THR A 47 -6.53 -15.33 -11.63
N LEU A 48 -5.97 -15.78 -10.52
CA LEU A 48 -4.66 -16.42 -10.46
C LEU A 48 -4.69 -17.74 -11.21
N SER A 49 -3.79 -17.89 -12.19
CA SER A 49 -3.72 -19.09 -13.05
C SER A 49 -2.54 -20.00 -12.74
N ASN A 50 -1.50 -19.47 -12.08
CA ASN A 50 -0.27 -20.21 -11.79
C ASN A 50 0.38 -19.80 -10.47
N VAL A 51 1.29 -20.65 -9.99
CA VAL A 51 2.01 -20.48 -8.71
C VAL A 51 2.87 -19.19 -8.72
N LYS A 52 3.40 -18.78 -9.88
CA LYS A 52 4.22 -17.57 -9.99
C LYS A 52 3.37 -16.31 -9.74
N GLU A 53 2.20 -16.22 -10.36
CA GLU A 53 1.22 -15.15 -10.14
C GLU A 53 0.73 -15.14 -8.69
N LEU A 54 0.49 -16.31 -8.10
CA LEU A 54 0.12 -16.43 -6.70
C LEU A 54 1.20 -15.82 -5.77
N ARG A 55 2.49 -16.10 -6.01
CA ARG A 55 3.59 -15.47 -5.25
C ARG A 55 3.63 -13.95 -5.45
N GLN A 56 3.42 -13.47 -6.67
CA GLN A 56 3.38 -12.03 -6.96
C GLN A 56 2.22 -11.33 -6.25
N PHE A 57 1.03 -11.92 -6.30
CA PHE A 57 -0.15 -11.44 -5.60
C PHE A 57 0.09 -11.39 -4.08
N LEU A 58 0.60 -12.47 -3.48
CA LEU A 58 0.86 -12.51 -2.04
C LEU A 58 1.91 -11.47 -1.60
N GLY A 59 2.94 -11.24 -2.41
CA GLY A 59 3.91 -10.17 -2.18
C GLY A 59 3.27 -8.78 -2.15
N LEU A 60 2.34 -8.51 -3.08
CA LEU A 60 1.61 -7.24 -3.12
C LEU A 60 0.57 -7.13 -2.00
N ALA A 61 -0.20 -8.18 -1.75
CA ALA A 61 -1.22 -8.25 -0.72
C ALA A 61 -0.65 -8.00 0.68
N THR A 62 0.63 -8.27 0.90
CA THR A 62 1.34 -7.98 2.16
C THR A 62 1.28 -6.50 2.53
N TYR A 63 1.12 -5.59 1.56
CA TYR A 63 0.86 -4.17 1.80
C TYR A 63 -0.39 -3.93 2.69
N LEU A 64 -1.40 -4.78 2.56
CA LEU A 64 -2.66 -4.68 3.30
C LEU A 64 -2.60 -5.26 4.72
N CYS A 65 -1.53 -5.95 5.10
CA CYS A 65 -1.42 -6.61 6.42
C CYS A 65 -1.66 -5.65 7.59
N LYS A 66 -1.23 -4.39 7.46
CA LYS A 66 -1.44 -3.33 8.47
C LYS A 66 -2.84 -2.71 8.49
N TYR A 67 -3.68 -2.98 7.49
CA TYR A 67 -5.00 -2.35 7.34
C TYR A 67 -6.15 -3.35 7.41
N ALA A 68 -5.88 -4.64 7.18
CA ALA A 68 -6.89 -5.67 7.14
C ALA A 68 -6.94 -6.43 8.47
N GLU A 69 -8.12 -6.46 9.09
CA GLU A 69 -8.37 -7.34 10.22
C GLU A 69 -8.21 -8.80 9.82
N ASN A 70 -7.53 -9.58 10.67
CA ASN A 70 -7.23 -10.99 10.47
C ASN A 70 -6.64 -11.30 9.07
N TYR A 71 -5.71 -10.46 8.59
CA TYR A 71 -5.03 -10.65 7.31
C TYR A 71 -4.44 -12.07 7.17
N ALA A 72 -3.75 -12.57 8.20
CA ALA A 72 -3.15 -13.90 8.19
C ALA A 72 -4.19 -15.00 7.95
N GLY A 73 -5.35 -14.94 8.62
CA GLY A 73 -6.43 -15.90 8.40
C GLY A 73 -7.01 -15.85 6.99
N LYS A 74 -7.15 -14.64 6.41
CA LYS A 74 -7.65 -14.44 5.05
C LYS A 74 -6.69 -14.95 3.98
N ILE A 75 -5.39 -14.80 4.20
CA ILE A 75 -4.33 -15.18 3.24
C ILE A 75 -3.93 -16.65 3.36
N ARG A 76 -4.10 -17.25 4.55
CA ARG A 76 -3.73 -18.65 4.82
C ARG A 76 -4.10 -19.64 3.71
N PRO A 77 -5.36 -19.71 3.21
CA PRO A 77 -5.72 -20.68 2.18
C PRO A 77 -4.88 -20.50 0.90
N LEU A 78 -4.57 -19.26 0.52
CA LEU A 78 -3.74 -18.95 -0.64
C LEU A 78 -2.27 -19.32 -0.40
N SER A 79 -1.75 -19.07 0.81
CA SER A 79 -0.37 -19.43 1.15
C SER A 79 -0.11 -20.93 1.21
N GLN A 80 -1.14 -21.76 1.45
CA GLN A 80 -1.05 -23.22 1.46
C GLN A 80 -1.01 -23.85 0.06
N LEU A 81 -1.28 -23.07 -0.99
CA LEU A 81 -1.20 -23.50 -2.39
C LEU A 81 0.20 -23.27 -3.00
N LEU A 82 1.14 -22.70 -2.23
CA LEU A 82 2.53 -22.46 -2.62
C LEU A 82 3.45 -23.62 -2.28
#